data_AF-A0A6I7NU09-F1
#
_entry.id   AF-A0A6I7NU09-F1
#
_cell.length_a   1.000
_cell.length_b   1.000
_cell.length_c   1.000
_cell.angle_alpha   90.00
_cell.angle_beta   90.00
_cell.angle_gamma   90.00
#
_symmetry.space_group_name_H-M   'P 1'
#
loop_
_entity.id
_entity.type
_entity.pdbx_description
1 polymer ?
#
loop_
_entity_poly.entity_id
_entity_poly.type
_entity_poly.pdbx_seq_one_letter_code
_entity_poly.pdbx_strand_id
1 'polypeptide(L)'
;MALKRIIITVFFSLIWCAAYAQFDEPVLRKVTYTERAAFQQRFSNISWTGQGLYNPTTIDRIPTIEVRSRLQAAFGDPTQTIRDLINNNFRPGKAIQFEYWFIVDGEMPLMILDLDGPFENGLVYVGASRYIDLMPAVKRALNRILMGEEGEPAEFRDYFFSPERNQWYLVSYENGEYKREMISRPNF
;
A
#
# COMPACT_ATOMS: atom_id res chain seq x y z
N MET A 1 30.99 -13.99 -54.81
CA MET A 1 30.09 -14.71 -53.87
C MET A 1 30.60 -14.55 -52.44
N ALA A 2 30.66 -13.32 -51.91
CA ALA A 2 31.21 -13.05 -50.57
C ALA A 2 30.50 -11.87 -49.86
N LEU A 3 30.02 -10.89 -50.62
CA LEU A 3 29.39 -9.68 -50.07
C LEU A 3 27.98 -9.92 -49.48
N LYS A 4 27.25 -10.93 -49.98
CA LYS A 4 25.89 -11.26 -49.48
C LYS A 4 25.86 -11.97 -48.12
N ARG A 5 26.98 -12.52 -47.65
CA ARG A 5 27.04 -13.23 -46.34
C ARG A 5 27.33 -12.30 -45.16
N ILE A 6 27.93 -11.13 -45.39
CA ILE A 6 28.30 -10.20 -44.31
C ILE A 6 27.08 -9.41 -43.81
N ILE A 7 26.13 -9.08 -44.69
CA ILE A 7 24.94 -8.29 -44.33
C ILE A 7 23.97 -9.09 -43.44
N ILE A 8 23.92 -10.41 -43.59
CA ILE A 8 23.04 -11.27 -42.79
C ILE A 8 23.57 -11.44 -41.36
N THR A 9 24.88 -11.39 -41.16
CA THR A 9 25.48 -11.53 -39.82
C THR A 9 25.30 -10.26 -38.98
N VAL A 10 25.32 -9.07 -39.58
CA VAL A 10 25.13 -7.81 -38.84
C VAL A 10 23.67 -7.62 -38.38
N PHE A 11 22.70 -8.16 -39.11
CA PHE A 11 21.29 -8.06 -38.74
C PHE A 11 20.88 -8.99 -37.58
N PHE A 12 21.61 -10.10 -37.38
CA PHE A 12 21.39 -11.01 -36.24
C PHE A 12 22.00 -10.50 -34.93
N SER A 13 23.00 -9.62 -34.98
CA SER A 13 23.64 -9.04 -33.80
C SER A 13 22.83 -7.92 -33.14
N LEU A 14 21.95 -7.26 -33.90
CA LEU A 14 21.15 -6.14 -33.40
C LEU A 14 19.87 -6.57 -32.67
N ILE A 15 19.48 -7.84 -32.78
CA ILE A 15 18.28 -8.39 -32.11
C ILE A 15 18.57 -8.77 -30.65
N TRP A 16 19.84 -8.90 -30.26
CA TRP A 16 20.25 -9.12 -28.86
C TRP A 16 20.39 -7.84 -28.04
N CYS A 17 20.21 -6.67 -28.66
CA CYS A 17 20.09 -5.39 -27.96
C CYS A 17 18.64 -4.88 -27.92
N ALA A 18 17.65 -5.79 -27.98
CA ALA A 18 16.40 -5.53 -27.25
C ALA A 18 16.75 -5.55 -25.76
N ALA A 19 17.42 -4.49 -25.31
CA ALA A 19 17.45 -4.07 -23.94
C ALA A 19 15.99 -3.96 -23.53
N TYR A 20 15.47 -5.04 -22.95
CA TYR A 20 14.38 -4.91 -22.02
C TYR A 20 14.85 -3.81 -21.08
N ALA A 21 14.22 -2.64 -21.18
CA ALA A 21 14.13 -1.75 -20.05
C ALA A 21 13.34 -2.51 -18.99
N GLN A 22 13.99 -3.50 -18.39
CA GLN A 22 13.59 -4.12 -17.15
C GLN A 22 13.79 -3.00 -16.14
N PHE A 23 12.79 -2.13 -16.05
CA PHE A 23 12.66 -1.30 -14.87
C PHE A 23 12.66 -2.29 -13.71
N ASP A 24 13.69 -2.19 -12.87
CA ASP A 24 13.75 -2.97 -11.65
C ASP A 24 12.43 -2.80 -10.91
N GLU A 25 11.92 -3.90 -10.40
CA GLU A 25 10.63 -3.87 -9.72
C GLU A 25 10.75 -2.98 -8.47
N PRO A 26 9.82 -2.01 -8.27
CA PRO A 26 9.92 -1.10 -7.14
C PRO A 26 10.00 -1.87 -5.81
N VAL A 27 10.96 -1.48 -4.97
CA VAL A 27 11.18 -2.09 -3.66
C VAL A 27 10.47 -1.26 -2.60
N LEU A 28 9.43 -1.84 -2.01
CA LEU A 28 8.66 -1.21 -0.94
C LEU A 28 9.27 -1.53 0.42
N ARG A 29 9.84 -0.53 1.10
CA ARG A 29 10.28 -0.67 2.50
C ARG A 29 9.25 -0.05 3.44
N LYS A 30 8.61 -0.88 4.26
CA LYS A 30 7.67 -0.41 5.29
C LYS A 30 8.38 0.44 6.35
N VAL A 31 7.76 1.55 6.71
CA VAL A 31 8.15 2.45 7.80
C VAL A 31 7.47 1.99 9.07
N THR A 32 8.23 1.75 10.13
CA THR A 32 7.66 1.29 11.41
C THR A 32 7.12 2.47 12.25
N TYR A 33 6.38 2.16 13.31
CA TYR A 33 5.89 3.16 14.27
C TYR A 33 7.01 4.03 14.84
N THR A 34 8.19 3.45 15.14
CA THR A 34 9.35 4.17 15.69
C THR A 34 10.05 5.07 14.66
N GLU A 35 9.93 4.75 13.37
CA GLU A 35 10.51 5.52 12.26
C GLU A 35 9.63 6.69 11.80
N ARG A 36 8.37 6.75 12.26
CA ARG A 36 7.36 7.75 11.84
C ARG A 36 7.86 9.19 11.90
N ALA A 37 8.46 9.59 13.02
CA ALA A 37 8.95 10.96 13.21
C ALA A 37 10.04 11.31 12.18
N ALA A 38 10.97 10.39 11.92
CA ALA A 38 12.02 10.57 10.92
C ALA A 38 11.46 10.61 9.50
N PHE A 39 10.46 9.78 9.19
CA PHE A 39 9.76 9.81 7.91
C PHE A 39 9.07 11.16 7.67
N GLN A 40 8.30 11.63 8.65
CA GLN A 40 7.61 12.91 8.57
C GLN A 40 8.59 14.08 8.43
N GLN A 41 9.71 14.06 9.16
CA GLN A 41 10.74 15.07 9.04
C GLN A 41 11.36 15.08 7.63
N ARG A 42 11.76 13.89 7.13
CA ARG A 42 12.37 13.71 5.81
C ARG A 42 11.46 14.19 4.68
N PHE A 43 10.15 13.95 4.80
CA PHE A 43 9.16 14.21 3.76
C PHE A 43 8.22 15.38 4.10
N SER A 44 8.67 16.29 4.97
CA SER A 44 7.91 17.45 5.45
C SER A 44 7.47 18.40 4.33
N ASN A 45 8.26 18.51 3.26
CA ASN A 45 8.02 19.41 2.13
C ASN A 45 7.49 18.66 0.88
N ILE A 46 6.61 17.67 1.08
CA ILE A 46 6.00 16.90 0.00
C ILE A 46 4.59 17.39 -0.30
N SER A 47 4.29 17.53 -1.60
CA SER A 47 2.93 17.64 -2.11
C SER A 47 2.39 16.23 -2.33
N TRP A 48 1.45 15.81 -1.48
CA TRP A 48 0.81 14.50 -1.55
C TRP A 48 -0.32 14.49 -2.60
N THR A 49 -0.45 13.38 -3.32
CA THR A 49 -1.49 13.19 -4.33
C THR A 49 -1.83 11.71 -4.51
N GLY A 50 -3.07 11.40 -4.92
CA GLY A 50 -3.47 10.07 -5.39
C GLY A 50 -3.26 9.85 -6.89
N GLN A 51 -2.84 10.89 -7.63
CA GLN A 51 -2.58 10.77 -9.07
C GLN A 51 -1.52 9.71 -9.38
N GLY A 52 -1.75 8.93 -10.44
CA GLY A 52 -0.94 7.78 -10.80
C GLY A 52 -1.28 6.48 -10.05
N LEU A 53 -2.11 6.55 -8.99
CA LEU A 53 -2.54 5.38 -8.20
C LEU A 53 -3.99 4.96 -8.49
N TYR A 54 -4.69 5.62 -9.42
CA TYR A 54 -6.10 5.34 -9.73
C TYR A 54 -6.34 4.14 -10.64
N ASN A 55 -5.29 3.62 -11.30
CA ASN A 55 -5.43 2.46 -12.17
C ASN A 55 -5.91 1.26 -11.34
N PRO A 56 -7.06 0.65 -11.67
CA PRO A 56 -7.61 -0.42 -10.85
C PRO A 56 -6.78 -1.70 -10.92
N THR A 57 -6.42 -2.25 -9.77
CA THR A 57 -5.79 -3.56 -9.59
C THR A 57 -6.73 -4.51 -8.84
N THR A 58 -6.27 -5.72 -8.48
CA THR A 58 -7.09 -6.69 -7.76
C THR A 58 -7.38 -6.21 -6.34
N ILE A 59 -6.36 -5.65 -5.67
CA ILE A 59 -6.49 -5.17 -4.29
C ILE A 59 -7.52 -4.05 -4.11
N ASP A 60 -7.87 -3.30 -5.16
CA ASP A 60 -8.93 -2.28 -5.12
C ASP A 60 -10.35 -2.88 -5.11
N ARG A 61 -10.49 -4.18 -5.42
CA ARG A 61 -11.78 -4.85 -5.63
C ARG A 61 -12.12 -5.88 -4.57
N ILE A 62 -11.18 -6.19 -3.68
CA ILE A 62 -11.40 -7.10 -2.56
C ILE A 62 -11.74 -6.31 -1.29
N PRO A 63 -12.42 -6.94 -0.31
CA PRO A 63 -12.80 -6.27 0.94
C PRO A 63 -11.60 -5.64 1.65
N THR A 64 -11.76 -4.43 2.19
CA THR A 64 -10.73 -3.72 2.95
C THR A 64 -10.16 -4.57 4.09
N ILE A 65 -11.03 -5.32 4.77
CA ILE A 65 -10.63 -6.24 5.85
C ILE A 65 -9.70 -7.35 5.37
N GLU A 66 -9.88 -7.80 4.13
CA GLU A 66 -9.00 -8.78 3.50
C GLU A 66 -7.66 -8.12 3.15
N VAL A 67 -7.68 -6.96 2.47
CA VAL A 67 -6.44 -6.19 2.17
C VAL A 67 -5.62 -5.96 3.44
N ARG A 68 -6.28 -5.61 4.55
CA ARG A 68 -5.64 -5.41 5.87
C ARG A 68 -4.94 -6.67 6.39
N SER A 69 -5.55 -7.86 6.25
CA SER A 69 -4.92 -9.14 6.63
C SER A 69 -3.72 -9.49 5.74
N ARG A 70 -3.78 -9.16 4.45
CA ARG A 70 -2.68 -9.38 3.51
C ARG A 70 -1.52 -8.42 3.77
N LEU A 71 -1.82 -7.16 4.09
CA LEU A 71 -0.84 -6.17 4.55
C LEU A 71 -0.15 -6.59 5.85
N GLN A 72 -0.90 -7.18 6.79
CA GLN A 72 -0.33 -7.74 8.03
C GLN A 72 0.69 -8.83 7.71
N ALA A 73 0.38 -9.72 6.77
CA ALA A 73 1.25 -10.81 6.39
C ALA A 73 2.54 -10.30 5.74
N ALA A 74 2.42 -9.40 4.77
CA ALA A 74 3.55 -8.91 4.00
C ALA A 74 4.44 -7.92 4.78
N PHE A 75 3.86 -7.11 5.67
CA PHE A 75 4.55 -5.95 6.25
C PHE A 75 4.43 -5.82 7.79
N GLY A 76 3.78 -6.77 8.45
CA GLY A 76 3.50 -6.73 9.90
C GLY A 76 2.54 -5.63 10.27
N ASP A 77 2.67 -5.10 11.49
CA ASP A 77 1.71 -4.12 12.03
C ASP A 77 1.67 -2.80 11.23
N PRO A 78 0.55 -2.06 11.25
CA PRO A 78 0.48 -0.73 10.64
C PRO A 78 1.56 0.22 11.16
N THR A 79 1.92 1.22 10.37
CA THR A 79 2.77 2.33 10.83
C THR A 79 2.04 3.15 11.89
N GLN A 80 0.72 3.28 11.76
CA GLN A 80 -0.13 4.03 12.65
C GLN A 80 -1.54 3.44 12.66
N THR A 81 -2.22 3.52 13.80
CA THR A 81 -3.62 3.08 13.95
C THR A 81 -4.50 4.20 14.50
N ILE A 82 -5.82 3.98 14.53
CA ILE A 82 -6.76 4.92 15.15
C ILE A 82 -6.41 5.26 16.61
N ARG A 83 -5.80 4.32 17.35
CA ARG A 83 -5.33 4.52 18.73
C ARG A 83 -4.38 5.72 18.83
N ASP A 84 -3.49 5.86 17.86
CA ASP A 84 -2.48 6.91 17.80
C ASP A 84 -3.08 8.25 17.35
N LEU A 85 -4.17 8.21 16.59
CA LEU A 85 -4.87 9.38 16.06
C LEU A 85 -5.80 10.02 17.10
N ILE A 86 -6.46 9.21 17.93
CA ILE A 86 -7.45 9.70 18.89
C ILE A 86 -6.80 10.61 19.95
N ASN A 87 -5.58 10.28 20.37
CA ASN A 87 -4.83 11.06 21.34
C ASN A 87 -4.27 12.38 20.77
N ASN A 88 -4.38 12.62 19.46
CA ASN A 88 -3.77 13.74 18.74
C ASN A 88 -4.83 14.66 18.08
N ASN A 89 -5.73 15.25 18.87
CA ASN A 89 -6.83 16.10 18.39
C ASN A 89 -7.71 15.42 17.32
N PHE A 90 -8.26 14.25 17.67
CA PHE A 90 -9.19 13.48 16.84
C PHE A 90 -10.26 14.35 16.20
N ARG A 91 -10.38 14.27 14.86
CA ARG A 91 -11.53 14.82 14.14
C ARG A 91 -12.37 13.64 13.66
N PRO A 92 -13.62 13.46 14.14
CA PRO A 92 -14.46 12.33 13.78
C PRO A 92 -14.63 12.10 12.27
N GLY A 93 -14.63 13.15 11.45
CA GLY A 93 -14.66 13.06 9.98
C GLY A 93 -13.36 12.55 9.32
N LYS A 94 -12.42 12.02 10.10
CA LYS A 94 -11.13 11.44 9.67
C LYS A 94 -10.79 10.19 10.49
N ALA A 95 -11.76 9.32 10.73
CA ALA A 95 -11.57 8.10 11.51
C ALA A 95 -10.78 7.05 10.69
N ILE A 96 -9.51 7.35 10.43
CA ILE A 96 -8.60 6.43 9.73
C ILE A 96 -8.38 5.22 10.63
N GLN A 97 -8.72 4.02 10.14
CA GLN A 97 -8.54 2.80 10.92
C GLN A 97 -7.05 2.52 11.14
N PHE A 98 -6.29 2.53 10.05
CA PHE A 98 -4.86 2.27 10.02
C PHE A 98 -4.17 2.96 8.84
N GLU A 99 -2.86 3.12 8.96
CA GLU A 99 -1.99 3.62 7.91
C GLU A 99 -0.75 2.73 7.79
N TYR A 100 -0.41 2.33 6.56
CA TYR A 100 0.89 1.78 6.20
C TYR A 100 1.69 2.79 5.40
N TRP A 101 2.89 3.11 5.86
CA TRP A 101 3.78 4.03 5.18
C TRP A 101 4.98 3.29 4.62
N PHE A 102 5.44 3.73 3.46
CA PHE A 102 6.55 3.11 2.76
C PHE A 102 7.52 4.15 2.23
N ILE A 103 8.79 3.73 2.16
CA ILE A 103 9.80 4.36 1.32
C ILE A 103 10.06 3.40 0.16
N VAL A 104 9.71 3.82 -1.04
CA VAL A 104 9.90 3.05 -2.26
C VAL A 104 11.22 3.45 -2.90
N ASP A 105 12.02 2.43 -3.25
CA ASP A 105 13.37 2.58 -3.83
C ASP A 105 14.29 3.51 -3.03
N GLY A 106 14.07 3.59 -1.71
CA GLY A 106 14.85 4.44 -0.81
C GLY A 106 14.51 5.94 -0.84
N GLU A 107 13.66 6.40 -1.75
CA GLU A 107 13.46 7.85 -2.00
C GLU A 107 12.00 8.31 -2.03
N MET A 108 11.08 7.48 -2.51
CA MET A 108 9.71 7.91 -2.78
C MET A 108 8.80 7.58 -1.59
N PRO A 109 8.13 8.58 -0.97
CA PRO A 109 7.19 8.30 0.10
C PRO A 109 5.85 7.85 -0.46
N LEU A 110 5.26 6.82 0.14
CA LEU A 110 3.92 6.30 -0.15
C LEU A 110 3.19 6.08 1.18
N MET A 111 1.91 6.44 1.24
CA MET A 111 1.02 6.06 2.34
C MET A 111 -0.22 5.34 1.78
N ILE A 112 -0.65 4.32 2.50
CA ILE A 112 -1.84 3.54 2.24
C ILE A 112 -2.73 3.66 3.49
N LEU A 113 -3.96 4.10 3.31
CA LEU A 113 -4.87 4.47 4.39
C LEU A 113 -6.21 3.79 4.22
N ASP A 114 -6.80 3.41 5.34
CA ASP A 114 -8.21 3.01 5.41
C ASP A 114 -9.04 4.14 6.01
N LEU A 115 -9.73 4.89 5.14
CA LEU A 115 -10.59 6.02 5.54
C LEU A 115 -12.03 5.60 5.84
N ASP A 116 -12.52 4.59 5.12
CA ASP A 116 -13.93 4.20 5.09
C ASP A 116 -14.21 2.96 5.96
N GLY A 117 -13.15 2.30 6.42
CA GLY A 117 -13.20 1.19 7.37
C GLY A 117 -13.41 -0.16 6.71
N PRO A 118 -13.74 -1.19 7.52
CA PRO A 118 -13.72 -2.59 7.09
C PRO A 118 -14.89 -2.99 6.20
N PHE A 119 -15.77 -2.05 5.84
CA PHE A 119 -17.03 -2.29 5.15
C PHE A 119 -16.94 -2.12 3.63
N GLU A 120 -15.92 -1.40 3.17
CA GLU A 120 -15.70 -1.11 1.76
C GLU A 120 -14.70 -2.08 1.12
N ASN A 121 -14.36 -1.80 -0.15
CA ASN A 121 -13.30 -2.48 -0.89
C ASN A 121 -12.11 -1.54 -1.10
N GLY A 122 -10.92 -2.12 -1.16
CA GLY A 122 -9.70 -1.38 -1.46
C GLY A 122 -9.26 -0.42 -0.36
N LEU A 123 -8.29 0.42 -0.69
CA LEU A 123 -7.69 1.40 0.22
C LEU A 123 -7.43 2.71 -0.50
N VAL A 124 -7.17 3.76 0.25
CA VAL A 124 -6.71 5.05 -0.29
C VAL A 124 -5.18 5.03 -0.36
N TYR A 125 -4.64 5.44 -1.50
CA TYR A 125 -3.21 5.50 -1.74
C TYR A 125 -2.79 6.95 -2.02
N VAL A 126 -1.72 7.41 -1.39
CA VAL A 126 -1.13 8.73 -1.65
C VAL A 126 0.38 8.64 -1.76
N GLY A 127 0.92 9.25 -2.81
CA GLY A 127 2.36 9.37 -3.06
C GLY A 127 2.78 10.83 -3.22
N ALA A 128 4.08 11.08 -3.36
CA ALA A 128 4.57 12.41 -3.69
C ALA A 128 4.33 12.76 -5.17
N SER A 129 3.80 13.97 -5.42
CA SER A 129 3.43 14.43 -6.76
C SER A 129 4.58 14.43 -7.77
N ARG A 130 5.82 14.61 -7.33
CA ARG A 130 7.01 14.55 -8.19
C ARG A 130 7.31 13.16 -8.76
N TYR A 131 6.64 12.11 -8.29
CA TYR A 131 6.83 10.73 -8.72
C TYR A 131 5.57 10.10 -9.33
N ILE A 132 4.57 10.91 -9.74
CA ILE A 132 3.28 10.43 -10.27
C ILE A 132 3.44 9.37 -11.37
N ASP A 133 4.39 9.57 -12.29
CA ASP A 133 4.59 8.66 -13.42
C ASP A 133 5.14 7.29 -13.00
N LEU A 134 5.75 7.19 -11.81
CA LEU A 134 6.29 5.95 -11.24
C LEU A 134 5.24 5.19 -10.43
N MET A 135 4.23 5.88 -9.89
CA MET A 135 3.20 5.30 -9.03
C MET A 135 2.43 4.12 -9.63
N PRO A 136 2.12 4.06 -10.95
CA PRO A 136 1.49 2.88 -11.54
C PRO A 136 2.32 1.61 -11.37
N ALA A 137 3.65 1.71 -11.48
CA ALA A 137 4.55 0.57 -11.29
C ALA A 137 4.57 0.15 -9.82
N VAL A 138 4.63 1.11 -8.89
CA VAL A 138 4.56 0.86 -7.45
C VAL A 138 3.27 0.14 -7.06
N LYS A 139 2.12 0.57 -7.59
CA LYS A 139 0.83 -0.06 -7.30
C LYS A 139 0.75 -1.50 -7.84
N ARG A 140 1.35 -1.78 -9.01
CA ARG A 140 1.44 -3.15 -9.54
C ARG A 140 2.32 -4.04 -8.69
N ALA A 141 3.47 -3.53 -8.23
CA ALA A 141 4.36 -4.26 -7.32
C ALA A 141 3.65 -4.59 -6.01
N LEU A 142 2.99 -3.62 -5.39
CA LEU A 142 2.18 -3.84 -4.19
C LEU A 142 1.08 -4.88 -4.43
N ASN A 143 0.34 -4.79 -5.53
CA ASN A 143 -0.68 -5.77 -5.87
C ASN A 143 -0.10 -7.19 -5.98
N ARG A 144 1.07 -7.35 -6.61
CA ARG A 144 1.72 -8.65 -6.74
C ARG A 144 2.16 -9.20 -5.38
N ILE A 145 2.71 -8.37 -4.51
CA ILE A 145 3.09 -8.74 -3.13
C ILE A 145 1.85 -9.24 -2.38
N LEU A 146 0.78 -8.44 -2.34
CA LEU A 146 -0.42 -8.75 -1.55
C LEU A 146 -1.25 -9.92 -2.09
N MET A 147 -1.19 -10.16 -3.40
CA MET A 147 -1.88 -11.29 -4.04
C MET A 147 -0.99 -12.53 -4.20
N GLY A 148 0.29 -12.45 -3.80
CA GLY A 148 1.24 -13.55 -3.80
C GLY A 148 1.37 -14.23 -2.44
N GLU A 149 2.36 -15.12 -2.31
CA GLU A 149 2.60 -15.91 -1.10
C GLU A 149 2.88 -15.04 0.14
N GLU A 150 3.57 -13.91 -0.04
CA GLU A 150 3.86 -12.93 1.02
C GLU A 150 2.58 -12.29 1.61
N GLY A 151 1.51 -12.27 0.82
CA GLY A 151 0.22 -11.68 1.17
C GLY A 151 -0.81 -12.71 1.62
N GLU A 152 -0.43 -13.95 1.94
CA GLU A 152 -1.37 -14.91 2.53
C GLU A 152 -1.91 -14.37 3.87
N PRO A 153 -3.25 -14.26 4.06
CA PRO A 153 -3.84 -13.54 5.19
C PRO A 153 -3.24 -13.87 6.56
N ALA A 154 -2.76 -12.85 7.27
CA ALA A 154 -2.28 -12.97 8.64
C ALA A 154 -3.25 -12.33 9.64
N GLU A 155 -3.27 -12.89 10.85
CA GLU A 155 -4.18 -12.47 11.91
C GLU A 155 -3.92 -11.03 12.34
N PHE A 156 -4.99 -10.28 12.57
CA PHE A 156 -4.92 -8.92 13.09
C PHE A 156 -6.14 -8.58 13.92
N ARG A 157 -6.01 -7.54 14.74
CA ARG A 157 -7.09 -6.99 15.56
C ARG A 157 -6.96 -5.48 15.69
N ASP A 158 -7.89 -4.75 15.09
CA ASP A 158 -7.92 -3.30 15.04
C ASP A 158 -9.24 -2.74 15.59
N TYR A 159 -9.25 -1.43 15.83
CA TYR A 159 -10.46 -0.68 16.14
C TYR A 159 -10.80 0.25 14.98
N PHE A 160 -12.09 0.36 14.67
CA PHE A 160 -12.61 1.33 13.71
C PHE A 160 -13.75 2.11 14.36
N PHE A 161 -13.83 3.40 14.05
CA PHE A 161 -14.96 4.24 14.44
C PHE A 161 -15.70 4.66 13.17
N SER A 162 -16.96 4.26 13.03
CA SER A 162 -17.82 4.71 11.94
C SER A 162 -18.42 6.07 12.32
N PRO A 163 -18.05 7.18 11.64
CA PRO A 163 -18.60 8.50 11.96
C PRO A 163 -20.09 8.59 11.58
N GLU A 164 -20.47 7.95 10.48
CA GLU A 164 -21.85 7.92 9.98
C GLU A 164 -22.82 7.27 10.96
N ARG A 165 -22.36 6.22 11.65
CA ARG A 165 -23.16 5.45 12.60
C ARG A 165 -22.92 5.88 14.05
N ASN A 166 -21.93 6.75 14.29
CA ASN A 166 -21.42 7.09 15.61
C ASN A 166 -21.14 5.82 16.47
N GLN A 167 -20.48 4.84 15.86
CA GLN A 167 -20.38 3.47 16.39
C GLN A 167 -18.94 2.94 16.30
N TRP A 168 -18.47 2.32 17.39
CA TRP A 168 -17.18 1.61 17.42
C TRP A 168 -17.33 0.17 16.94
N TYR A 169 -16.29 -0.30 16.26
CA TYR A 169 -16.15 -1.66 15.81
C TYR A 169 -14.80 -2.24 16.25
N LEU A 170 -14.83 -3.50 16.67
CA LEU A 170 -13.66 -4.36 16.71
C LEU A 170 -13.58 -5.12 15.38
N VAL A 171 -12.47 -4.95 14.66
CA VAL A 171 -12.24 -5.54 13.35
C VAL A 171 -11.11 -6.55 13.48
N SER A 172 -11.32 -7.77 13.01
CA SER A 172 -10.28 -8.79 13.08
C SER A 172 -10.33 -9.80 11.95
N TYR A 173 -9.18 -10.43 11.74
CA TYR A 173 -9.05 -11.72 11.08
C TYR A 173 -8.36 -12.65 12.07
N GLU A 174 -9.02 -13.73 12.47
CA GLU A 174 -8.52 -14.70 13.46
C GLU A 174 -9.10 -16.07 13.14
N ASN A 175 -8.29 -17.13 13.21
CA ASN A 175 -8.69 -18.51 12.91
C ASN A 175 -9.38 -18.67 11.53
N GLY A 176 -8.96 -17.90 10.52
CA GLY A 176 -9.54 -17.96 9.17
C GLY A 176 -10.86 -17.19 8.99
N GLU A 177 -11.32 -16.45 10.01
CA GLU A 177 -12.59 -15.73 9.98
C GLU A 177 -12.41 -14.21 10.07
N TYR A 178 -13.10 -13.49 9.18
CA TYR A 178 -13.21 -12.03 9.20
C TYR A 178 -14.37 -11.57 10.09
N LYS A 179 -14.10 -10.75 11.12
CA LYS A 179 -15.11 -10.29 12.09
C LYS A 179 -15.18 -8.76 12.18
N ARG A 180 -16.39 -8.27 12.42
CA ARG A 180 -16.74 -6.85 12.59
C ARG A 180 -17.75 -6.73 13.73
N GLU A 181 -17.27 -6.67 14.96
CA GLU A 181 -18.11 -6.67 16.15
C GLU A 181 -18.41 -5.23 16.58
N MET A 182 -19.68 -4.89 16.80
CA MET A 182 -20.03 -3.61 17.41
C MET A 182 -19.63 -3.60 18.89
N ILE A 183 -18.87 -2.59 19.29
CA ILE A 183 -18.45 -2.41 20.68
C ILE A 183 -18.88 -1.02 21.17
N SER A 184 -19.04 -0.83 22.47
CA SER A 184 -19.39 0.49 23.02
C SER A 184 -18.24 1.47 22.93
N ARG A 185 -17.01 1.00 23.18
CA ARG A 185 -15.76 1.76 23.13
C ARG A 185 -14.56 0.81 22.98
N PRO A 186 -13.43 1.28 22.44
CA PRO A 186 -12.21 0.48 22.36
C PRO A 186 -11.61 0.25 23.75
N ASN A 187 -10.94 -0.89 23.93
CA ASN A 187 -10.08 -1.16 25.08
C ASN A 187 -8.62 -1.18 24.59
N PHE A 188 -7.91 -0.07 24.77
CA PHE A 188 -6.55 0.09 24.26
C PHE A 188 -5.51 -0.60 25.14
#